data_AF-A0A3C2BYU6-F1
#
_entry.id   AF-A0A3C2BYU6-F1
#
_cell.length_a   1.000
_cell.length_b   1.000
_cell.length_c   1.000
_cell.angle_alpha   90.00
_cell.angle_beta   90.00
_cell.angle_gamma   90.00
#
_symmetry.space_group_name_H-M   'P 1'
#
loop_
_entity.id
_entity.type
_entity.pdbx_description
1 polymer ?
#
loop_
_entity_poly.entity_id
_entity_poly.type
_entity_poly.pdbx_seq_one_letter_code
_entity_poly.pdbx_strand_id
1 'polypeptide(L)'
;CPFPGCSNHSLDNEADHLLAWAHGGTTGITNLGQPCPKHHRLRHTTGWKPTEATKNEPPSWTSPSGRHYRSEHPDWEPPHWPEQQPGQWSELAFHADRGVPEDELSGGPLQDDPFPDFQRADLHVPPMNCPTINRRTTHCRTDPYP
;
A
#
# COMPACT_ATOMS: atom_id res chain seq x y z
N CYS A 1 -5.16 -4.46 -11.80
CA CYS A 1 -4.31 -5.65 -12.06
C CYS A 1 -3.40 -5.43 -13.29
N PRO A 2 -2.08 -5.68 -13.20
CA PRO A 2 -1.12 -5.45 -14.29
C PRO A 2 -1.05 -6.60 -15.33
N PHE A 3 -1.91 -7.61 -15.23
CA PHE A 3 -1.90 -8.74 -16.16
C PHE A 3 -2.37 -8.29 -17.56
N PRO A 4 -1.69 -8.73 -18.65
CA PRO A 4 -2.04 -8.34 -20.03
C PRO A 4 -3.52 -8.58 -20.36
N GLY A 5 -4.21 -7.54 -20.84
CA GLY A 5 -5.63 -7.60 -21.21
C GLY A 5 -6.61 -7.78 -20.03
N CYS A 6 -6.18 -7.58 -18.78
CA CYS A 6 -7.08 -7.64 -17.63
C CYS A 6 -7.88 -6.33 -17.50
N SER A 7 -9.20 -6.41 -17.62
CA SER A 7 -10.10 -5.27 -17.38
C SER A 7 -10.42 -5.02 -15.90
N ASN A 8 -9.85 -5.80 -14.97
CA ASN A 8 -10.09 -5.59 -13.54
C ASN A 8 -9.15 -4.50 -13.00
N HIS A 9 -9.68 -3.28 -12.97
CA HIS A 9 -9.07 -2.11 -12.34
C HIS A 9 -9.44 -1.95 -10.86
N SER A 10 -10.13 -2.93 -10.27
CA SER A 10 -10.62 -2.84 -8.90
C SER A 10 -9.51 -2.60 -7.87
N LEU A 11 -9.89 -1.94 -6.77
CA LEU A 11 -9.06 -1.71 -5.58
C LEU A 11 -8.84 -3.00 -4.77
N ASP A 12 -9.52 -4.10 -5.12
CA ASP A 12 -9.39 -5.41 -4.49
C ASP A 12 -8.16 -6.24 -4.93
N ASN A 13 -7.14 -5.59 -5.49
CA ASN A 13 -5.89 -6.29 -5.83
C ASN A 13 -5.13 -6.67 -4.55
N GLU A 14 -4.46 -7.81 -4.59
CA GLU A 14 -3.67 -8.32 -3.47
C GLU A 14 -2.19 -8.05 -3.71
N ALA A 15 -1.48 -7.61 -2.67
CA ALA A 15 -0.03 -7.49 -2.71
C ALA A 15 0.63 -8.87 -2.67
N ASP A 16 1.31 -9.24 -3.75
CA ASP A 16 1.91 -10.56 -3.93
C ASP A 16 3.40 -10.47 -4.21
N HIS A 17 4.17 -11.38 -3.60
CA HIS A 17 5.61 -11.39 -3.76
C HIS A 17 6.01 -12.05 -5.09
N LEU A 18 6.85 -11.38 -5.90
CA LEU A 18 7.35 -11.90 -7.17
C LEU A 18 8.27 -13.11 -6.94
N LEU A 19 9.26 -12.96 -6.05
CA LEU A 19 9.98 -14.04 -5.39
C LEU A 19 9.35 -14.25 -4.01
N ALA A 20 8.86 -15.45 -3.73
CA ALA A 20 8.17 -15.75 -2.48
C ALA A 20 9.06 -15.44 -1.26
N TRP A 21 8.45 -14.89 -0.21
CA TRP A 21 9.13 -14.60 1.05
C TRP A 21 9.81 -15.84 1.65
N ALA A 22 9.16 -17.00 1.60
CA ALA A 22 9.71 -18.28 2.06
C ALA A 22 10.98 -18.73 1.28
N HIS A 23 11.23 -18.14 0.11
CA HIS A 23 12.41 -18.37 -0.72
C HIS A 23 13.41 -17.20 -0.67
N GLY A 24 13.31 -16.34 0.35
CA GLY A 24 14.21 -15.21 0.54
C GLY A 24 13.80 -13.92 -0.19
N GLY A 25 12.56 -13.85 -0.70
CA GLY A 25 12.03 -12.62 -1.28
C GLY A 25 11.89 -11.49 -0.25
N THR A 26 12.29 -10.27 -0.63
CA THR A 26 12.14 -9.08 0.21
C THR A 26 10.73 -8.51 0.09
N THR A 27 10.30 -7.69 1.07
CA THR A 27 9.01 -6.97 1.02
C THR A 27 9.12 -5.61 0.30
N GLY A 28 10.23 -5.36 -0.39
CA GLY A 28 10.45 -4.11 -1.12
C GLY A 28 9.55 -4.00 -2.34
N ILE A 29 9.25 -2.77 -2.78
CA ILE A 29 8.36 -2.48 -3.92
C ILE A 29 8.80 -3.23 -5.19
N THR A 30 10.10 -3.43 -5.38
CA THR A 30 10.67 -4.16 -6.54
C THR A 30 10.34 -5.66 -6.54
N ASN A 31 9.93 -6.23 -5.40
CA ASN A 31 9.54 -7.63 -5.27
C ASN A 31 8.05 -7.81 -5.02
N LEU A 32 7.23 -6.77 -5.20
CA LEU A 32 5.78 -6.84 -5.03
C LEU A 32 5.05 -6.58 -6.35
N GLY A 33 4.01 -7.36 -6.61
CA GLY A 33 3.02 -7.12 -7.65
C GLY A 33 1.63 -6.95 -7.05
N GLN A 34 0.68 -6.42 -7.83
CA GLN A 34 -0.71 -6.21 -7.41
C GLN A 34 -1.70 -6.92 -8.36
N PRO A 35 -1.66 -8.26 -8.49
CA PRO A 35 -2.65 -9.00 -9.27
C PRO A 35 -4.03 -8.99 -8.60
N CYS A 36 -5.09 -9.07 -9.42
CA CYS A 36 -6.43 -9.34 -8.88
C CYS A 36 -6.56 -10.82 -8.47
N PRO A 37 -7.57 -11.22 -7.67
CA PRO A 37 -7.70 -12.59 -7.17
C PRO A 37 -7.66 -13.67 -8.27
N LYS A 38 -8.26 -13.39 -9.44
CA LYS A 38 -8.21 -14.29 -10.61
C LYS A 38 -6.78 -14.52 -11.10
N HIS A 39 -6.00 -13.45 -11.26
CA HIS A 39 -4.63 -13.54 -11.80
C HIS A 39 -3.60 -13.93 -10.74
N HIS A 40 -3.87 -13.64 -9.48
CA HIS A 40 -3.12 -14.17 -8.34
C HIS A 40 -3.20 -15.70 -8.32
N ARG A 41 -4.41 -16.26 -8.37
CA ARG A 41 -4.60 -17.70 -8.50
C ARG A 41 -3.96 -18.27 -9.76
N LEU A 42 -4.11 -17.60 -10.90
CA LEU A 42 -3.50 -18.04 -12.17
C LEU A 42 -1.98 -18.18 -12.04
N ARG A 43 -1.29 -17.21 -11.43
CA ARG A 43 0.16 -17.30 -11.16
C ARG A 43 0.52 -18.53 -10.33
N HIS A 44 -0.20 -18.79 -9.24
CA HIS A 44 0.14 -19.87 -8.31
C HIS A 44 -0.19 -21.27 -8.84
N THR A 45 -1.24 -21.36 -9.67
CA THR A 45 -1.77 -22.65 -10.16
C THR A 45 -1.27 -23.07 -11.54
N THR A 46 -0.56 -22.17 -12.25
CA THR A 46 -0.12 -22.42 -13.63
C THR A 46 1.35 -22.05 -13.83
N GLY A 47 1.88 -22.29 -15.03
CA GLY A 47 3.26 -21.91 -15.38
C GLY A 47 3.47 -20.43 -15.71
N TRP A 48 2.48 -19.55 -15.46
CA TRP A 48 2.63 -18.12 -15.67
C TRP A 48 3.56 -17.52 -14.62
N LYS A 49 4.55 -16.76 -15.06
CA LYS A 49 5.57 -16.18 -14.17
C LYS A 49 5.65 -14.67 -14.37
N PRO A 50 5.60 -13.87 -13.29
CA PRO A 50 6.00 -12.48 -13.38
C PRO A 50 7.52 -12.40 -13.55
N THR A 51 7.97 -11.36 -14.24
CA THR A 51 9.37 -10.95 -14.32
C THR A 51 9.69 -10.00 -13.17
N GLU A 52 10.96 -9.71 -12.95
CA GLU A 52 11.38 -8.76 -11.91
C GLU A 52 10.92 -7.34 -12.25
N ALA A 53 10.52 -6.58 -11.23
CA ALA A 53 10.27 -5.15 -11.41
C ALA A 53 11.59 -4.40 -11.42
N THR A 54 11.70 -3.38 -12.25
CA THR A 54 12.82 -2.44 -12.20
C THR A 54 12.39 -1.16 -11.49
N LYS A 55 13.33 -0.24 -11.27
CA LYS A 55 12.99 1.08 -10.70
C LYS A 55 12.00 1.86 -11.57
N ASN A 56 12.01 1.63 -12.88
CA ASN A 56 11.29 2.45 -13.85
C ASN A 56 10.19 1.69 -14.57
N GLU A 57 10.17 0.35 -14.48
CA GLU A 57 9.24 -0.49 -15.21
C GLU A 57 8.62 -1.53 -14.28
N PRO A 58 7.31 -1.80 -14.44
CA PRO A 58 6.64 -2.85 -13.67
C PRO A 58 7.22 -4.23 -13.95
N PRO A 59 6.89 -5.21 -13.11
CA PRO A 59 7.12 -6.60 -13.46
C PRO A 59 6.23 -6.98 -14.65
N SER A 60 6.79 -7.38 -15.78
CA SER A 60 6.09 -7.97 -16.96
C SER A 60 5.69 -9.44 -16.71
N TRP A 61 5.01 -10.09 -17.66
CA TRP A 61 4.52 -11.47 -17.55
C TRP A 61 5.10 -12.42 -18.60
N THR A 62 5.40 -13.66 -18.19
CA THR A 62 5.84 -14.74 -19.08
C THR A 62 4.82 -15.88 -19.06
N SER A 63 4.31 -16.24 -20.23
CA SER A 63 3.38 -17.37 -20.39
C SER A 63 4.08 -18.72 -20.17
N PRO A 64 3.33 -19.80 -19.87
CA PRO A 64 3.88 -21.16 -19.82
C PRO A 64 4.58 -21.58 -21.13
N SER A 65 4.20 -20.97 -22.26
CA SER A 65 4.81 -21.20 -23.57
C SER A 65 6.09 -20.39 -23.82
N GLY A 66 6.53 -19.55 -22.87
CA GLY A 66 7.72 -18.71 -22.97
C GLY A 66 7.51 -17.35 -23.63
N ARG A 67 6.29 -16.99 -24.04
CA ARG A 67 6.00 -15.65 -24.58
C ARG A 67 5.99 -14.59 -23.48
N HIS A 68 6.57 -13.44 -23.77
CA HIS A 68 6.63 -12.28 -22.88
C HIS A 68 5.55 -11.25 -23.22
N TYR A 69 4.94 -10.69 -22.18
CA TYR A 69 3.89 -9.70 -22.26
C TYR A 69 4.24 -8.54 -21.33
N ARG A 70 4.16 -7.32 -21.85
CA ARG A 70 4.28 -6.11 -21.03
C ARG A 70 3.12 -6.06 -20.04
N SER A 71 3.39 -5.59 -18.83
CA SER A 71 2.33 -5.31 -17.88
C SER A 71 1.46 -4.14 -18.30
N GLU A 72 0.17 -4.27 -18.02
CA GLU A 72 -0.79 -3.20 -18.24
C GLU A 72 -0.62 -2.13 -17.16
N HIS A 73 -0.77 -0.88 -17.58
CA HIS A 73 -0.85 0.25 -16.68
C HIS A 73 -2.09 1.06 -16.97
N PRO A 74 -2.72 1.64 -15.93
CA PRO A 74 -3.67 2.71 -16.17
C PRO A 74 -2.93 3.86 -16.86
N ASP A 75 -3.42 4.27 -18.03
CA ASP A 75 -3.03 5.53 -18.67
C ASP A 75 -3.58 6.68 -17.83
N TRP A 76 -2.85 7.03 -16.79
CA TRP A 76 -3.28 8.08 -15.87
C TRP A 76 -3.01 9.43 -16.53
N GLU A 77 -4.08 10.11 -16.94
CA GLU A 77 -3.99 11.51 -17.33
C GLU A 77 -3.77 12.36 -16.07
N PRO A 78 -2.80 13.29 -16.06
CA PRO A 78 -2.59 14.18 -14.93
C PRO A 78 -3.90 14.88 -14.54
N PRO A 79 -4.16 15.10 -13.24
CA PRO A 79 -5.36 15.79 -12.85
C PRO A 79 -5.19 17.25 -13.29
N HIS A 80 -6.16 17.78 -14.02
CA HIS A 80 -6.20 19.21 -14.27
C HIS A 80 -6.56 19.88 -12.94
N TRP A 81 -5.59 20.49 -12.28
CA TRP A 81 -5.88 21.36 -11.15
C TRP A 81 -6.54 22.63 -11.70
N PRO A 82 -7.62 23.14 -11.08
CA PRO A 82 -8.12 24.45 -11.44
C PRO A 82 -7.01 25.49 -11.21
N GLU A 83 -6.92 26.48 -12.10
CA GLU A 83 -6.00 27.61 -11.97
C GLU A 83 -6.17 28.22 -10.57
N GLN A 84 -5.11 28.24 -9.76
CA GLN A 84 -5.17 28.75 -8.40
C GLN A 84 -5.54 30.23 -8.44
N GLN A 85 -6.71 30.59 -7.92
CA GLN A 85 -7.08 32.00 -7.81
C GLN A 85 -6.16 32.66 -6.77
N PRO A 86 -5.38 33.69 -7.15
CA PRO A 86 -4.53 34.40 -6.21
C PRO A 86 -5.44 35.09 -5.16
N GLY A 87 -5.41 34.57 -3.93
CA GLY A 87 -6.12 35.18 -2.79
C GLY A 87 -6.76 34.20 -1.81
N GLN A 88 -7.07 32.95 -2.21
CA GLN A 88 -7.82 32.03 -1.35
C GLN A 88 -7.00 31.47 -0.17
N TRP A 89 -5.68 31.34 -0.31
CA TRP A 89 -4.80 30.82 0.74
C TRP A 89 -4.42 31.87 1.81
N SER A 90 -4.65 33.15 1.54
CA SER A 90 -4.31 34.24 2.47
C SER A 90 -5.12 34.15 3.76
N GLU A 91 -6.40 33.81 3.66
CA GLU A 91 -7.35 33.89 4.78
C GLU A 91 -7.13 32.77 5.82
N LEU A 92 -6.77 31.56 5.37
CA LEU A 92 -6.42 30.44 6.27
C LEU A 92 -5.09 30.66 7.01
N ALA A 93 -4.13 31.37 6.41
CA ALA A 93 -2.86 31.68 7.06
C ALA A 93 -3.01 32.75 8.17
N PHE A 94 -3.93 33.73 8.00
CA PHE A 94 -4.18 34.78 9.00
C PHE A 94 -4.85 34.29 10.29
N HIS A 95 -5.47 33.11 10.29
CA HIS A 95 -6.03 32.51 11.50
C HIS A 95 -5.02 31.66 12.28
N ALA A 96 -3.92 31.23 11.66
CA ALA A 96 -2.86 30.46 12.33
C ALA A 96 -1.92 31.34 13.17
N ASP A 97 -1.82 32.65 12.86
CA ASP A 97 -0.88 33.58 13.50
C ASP A 97 -1.47 34.37 14.69
N ARG A 98 -2.79 34.26 14.92
CA ARG A 98 -3.37 34.67 16.20
C ARG A 98 -3.14 33.53 17.18
N GLY A 99 -2.02 33.57 17.89
CA GLY A 99 -1.77 32.69 19.02
C GLY A 99 -3.02 32.61 19.90
N VAL A 100 -3.43 31.39 20.23
CA VAL A 100 -4.51 31.15 21.20
C VAL A 100 -4.10 31.83 22.52
N PRO A 101 -4.89 32.75 23.08
CA PRO A 101 -4.63 33.30 24.40
C PRO A 101 -4.45 32.16 25.40
N GLU A 102 -3.44 32.27 26.24
CA GLU A 102 -3.00 31.25 27.22
C GLU A 102 -4.15 30.79 28.14
N ASP A 103 -5.18 31.63 28.25
CA ASP A 103 -6.40 31.48 29.03
C ASP A 103 -7.35 30.38 28.50
N GLU A 104 -7.24 29.98 27.23
CA GLU A 104 -8.06 28.91 26.60
C GLU A 104 -7.41 27.52 26.61
N LEU A 105 -6.33 27.32 27.36
CA LEU A 105 -5.73 25.99 27.60
C LEU A 105 -6.45 25.18 28.69
N SER A 106 -7.48 25.72 29.33
CA SER A 106 -8.34 24.94 30.22
C SER A 106 -9.39 24.21 29.38
N GLY A 107 -9.09 22.95 29.04
CA GLY A 107 -9.86 22.07 28.17
C GLY A 107 -11.38 22.23 28.28
N GLY A 108 -11.95 22.88 27.26
CA GLY A 108 -13.35 22.73 26.93
C GLY A 108 -13.64 21.29 26.47
N PRO A 109 -14.90 20.84 26.52
CA PRO A 109 -15.25 19.49 26.07
C PRO A 109 -14.83 19.33 24.61
N LEU A 110 -14.05 18.28 24.34
CA LEU A 110 -13.70 17.83 22.98
C LEU A 110 -14.99 17.80 22.15
N GLN A 111 -15.02 18.54 21.04
CA GLN A 111 -16.13 18.43 20.09
C GLN A 111 -16.22 16.98 19.61
N ASP A 112 -17.45 16.46 19.59
CA ASP A 112 -17.73 15.10 19.17
C ASP A 112 -17.18 14.85 17.75
N ASP A 113 -16.54 13.70 17.58
CA ASP A 113 -15.98 13.26 16.30
C ASP A 113 -17.08 13.24 15.22
N PRO A 114 -16.96 14.00 14.12
CA PRO A 114 -17.94 13.99 13.03
C PRO A 114 -17.98 12.65 12.26
N PHE A 115 -17.06 11.72 12.53
CA PHE A 115 -16.98 10.40 11.88
C PHE A 115 -16.81 9.23 12.88
N PRO A 116 -17.79 8.97 13.76
CA PRO A 116 -17.65 8.01 14.87
C PRO A 116 -17.64 6.52 14.43
N ASP A 117 -17.98 6.21 13.19
CA ASP A 117 -18.10 4.84 12.71
C ASP A 117 -16.77 4.23 12.23
N PHE A 118 -15.73 5.04 11.98
CA PHE A 118 -14.45 4.52 11.52
C PHE A 118 -13.67 3.74 12.60
N GLN A 119 -14.02 3.96 13.88
CA GLN A 119 -13.36 3.32 15.02
C GLN A 119 -14.04 2.04 15.51
N ARG A 120 -15.14 1.59 14.87
CA ARG A 120 -15.92 0.43 15.32
C ARG A 120 -15.80 -0.83 14.45
N ALA A 121 -14.83 -0.91 13.55
CA ALA A 121 -14.41 -2.20 13.05
C ALA A 121 -13.60 -2.90 14.14
N ASP A 122 -14.30 -3.72 14.96
CA ASP A 122 -13.77 -4.51 16.06
C ASP A 122 -12.42 -5.15 15.74
N LEU A 123 -11.33 -4.58 16.28
CA LEU A 123 -10.05 -5.26 16.43
C LEU A 123 -10.16 -6.28 17.59
N HIS A 124 -11.08 -7.24 17.47
CA HIS A 124 -11.03 -8.44 18.29
C HIS A 124 -9.98 -9.37 17.66
N VAL A 125 -8.71 -9.09 17.95
CA VAL A 125 -7.61 -10.02 17.69
C VAL A 125 -7.70 -11.11 18.76
N PRO A 126 -8.12 -12.35 18.45
CA PRO A 126 -8.03 -13.43 19.42
C PRO A 126 -6.55 -13.64 19.78
N PRO A 127 -6.22 -13.98 21.05
CA PRO A 127 -4.84 -14.25 21.41
C PRO A 127 -4.30 -15.43 20.59
N MET A 128 -3.27 -15.16 19.79
CA MET A 128 -2.54 -16.21 19.09
C MET A 128 -1.78 -17.04 20.12
N ASN A 129 -2.19 -18.30 20.27
CA ASN A 129 -1.38 -19.33 20.91
C ASN A 129 -0.09 -19.51 20.10
N CYS A 130 1.02 -18.98 20.61
CA CYS A 130 2.33 -19.34 20.12
C CYS A 130 2.64 -20.79 20.54
N PRO A 131 2.85 -21.74 19.63
CA PRO A 131 3.49 -22.99 20.00
C PRO A 131 4.92 -22.66 20.43
N THR A 132 5.27 -23.06 21.66
CA THR A 132 6.60 -22.94 22.24
C THR A 132 7.66 -23.51 21.30
N ILE A 133 8.36 -22.64 20.57
CA ILE A 133 9.61 -22.98 19.87
C ILE A 133 10.75 -22.63 20.82
N ASN A 134 11.52 -23.67 21.15
CA ASN A 134 12.62 -23.68 22.10
C ASN A 134 13.56 -22.47 21.95
N ARG A 135 13.84 -21.82 23.09
CA ARG A 135 14.91 -20.85 23.23
C ARG A 135 16.24 -21.49 22.85
N ARG A 136 16.81 -21.10 21.70
CA ARG A 136 18.25 -20.97 21.53
C ARG A 136 18.57 -20.07 20.33
N THR A 137 18.99 -18.86 20.66
CA THR A 137 19.97 -18.04 19.94
C THR A 137 19.73 -17.77 18.46
N THR A 138 19.30 -16.55 18.15
CA THR A 138 19.91 -15.73 17.09
C THR A 138 19.65 -14.26 17.40
N HIS A 139 20.74 -13.47 17.46
CA HIS A 139 20.68 -12.03 17.60
C HIS A 139 19.90 -11.41 16.44
N CYS A 140 18.86 -10.64 16.73
CA CYS A 140 18.26 -9.72 15.77
C CYS A 140 19.29 -8.61 15.49
N ARG A 141 19.98 -8.68 14.34
CA ARG A 141 20.62 -7.51 13.78
C ARG A 141 19.52 -6.57 13.29
N THR A 142 19.36 -5.46 13.98
CA THR A 142 18.70 -4.27 13.45
C THR A 142 19.67 -3.61 12.48
N ASP A 143 19.48 -3.79 11.18
CA ASP A 143 20.08 -2.88 10.20
C ASP A 143 19.08 -1.75 9.89
N PRO A 144 19.48 -0.48 10.06
CA PRO A 144 18.74 0.68 9.61
C PRO A 144 19.08 0.92 8.14
N TYR A 145 18.10 0.92 7.25
CA TYR A 145 18.30 1.44 5.90
C TYR A 145 18.07 2.96 5.87
N PRO A 146 18.88 3.72 5.10
CA PRO A 146 18.68 5.15 4.86
C PRO A 146 17.46 5.45 3.99
#